data_AF-A0A067DD26-F1
#
_entry.id   AF-A0A067DD26-F1
#
_cell.length_a   1.000
_cell.length_b   1.000
_cell.length_c   1.000
_cell.angle_alpha   90.00
_cell.angle_beta   90.00
_cell.angle_gamma   90.00
#
_symmetry.space_group_name_H-M   'P 1'
#
loop_
_entity.id
_entity.type
_entity.pdbx_description
1 polymer ?
#
loop_
_entity_poly.entity_id
_entity_poly.type
_entity_poly.pdbx_seq_one_letter_code
_entity_poly.pdbx_strand_id
1 'polypeptide(L)'
;IDFEFLGNLSGDPYTLHTNVFTNGKGDREQQFHLWFDLTADFHTYSILWNPQRIVFSVDGTPIREFKNSESIGVPFLKNQPMRIGGLIKTQWTHAPFAASYRNFNADA
;
A
#
# COMPACT_ATOMS: atom_id res chain seq x y z
N ILE A 1 5.38 2.43 -5.22
CA ILE A 1 4.87 2.85 -3.91
C ILE A 1 3.61 2.05 -3.76
N ASP A 2 3.58 1.15 -2.80
CA ASP A 2 2.69 0.00 -2.89
C ASP A 2 1.80 -0.03 -1.66
N PHE A 3 0.51 -0.31 -1.89
CA PHE A 3 -0.41 -0.85 -0.91
C PHE A 3 -0.76 -2.26 -1.38
N GLU A 4 -0.53 -3.24 -0.52
CA GLU A 4 -0.81 -4.64 -0.80
C GLU A 4 -1.70 -5.18 0.33
N PHE A 5 -2.89 -5.68 -0.01
CA PHE A 5 -3.83 -6.24 0.94
C PHE A 5 -3.65 -7.76 0.95
N LEU A 6 -3.05 -8.29 2.01
CA LEU A 6 -2.81 -9.71 2.13
C LEU A 6 -3.92 -10.37 2.94
N GLY A 7 -4.81 -11.05 2.22
CA GLY A 7 -5.83 -11.91 2.83
C GLY A 7 -5.27 -13.25 3.28
N ASN A 8 -5.99 -13.93 4.16
CA ASN A 8 -5.70 -15.29 4.59
C ASN A 8 -6.98 -16.14 4.56
N LEU A 9 -6.80 -17.46 4.59
CA LEU A 9 -7.90 -18.44 4.57
C LEU A 9 -8.41 -18.78 5.98
N SER A 10 -7.73 -18.31 7.02
CA SER A 10 -7.99 -18.67 8.42
C SER A 10 -9.07 -17.81 9.06
N GLY A 11 -9.46 -16.70 8.41
CA GLY A 11 -10.32 -15.67 9.00
C GLY A 11 -9.57 -14.71 9.92
N ASP A 12 -8.23 -14.78 9.95
CA ASP A 12 -7.42 -13.80 10.67
C ASP A 12 -7.57 -12.41 10.00
N PRO A 13 -7.31 -11.31 10.71
CA PRO A 13 -7.36 -9.98 10.10
C PRO A 13 -6.43 -9.89 8.88
N TYR A 14 -6.90 -9.23 7.81
CA TYR A 14 -6.06 -8.92 6.66
C TYR A 14 -4.86 -8.07 7.09
N THR A 15 -3.69 -8.35 6.50
CA THR A 15 -2.50 -7.52 6.72
C THR A 15 -2.37 -6.50 5.59
N LEU A 16 -2.24 -5.23 5.94
CA LEU A 16 -1.85 -4.19 4.99
C LEU A 16 -0.33 -4.14 4.89
N HIS A 17 0.20 -4.37 3.70
CA HIS A 17 1.60 -4.22 3.37
C HIS A 17 1.82 -2.92 2.61
N THR A 18 2.92 -2.24 2.93
CA THR A 18 3.37 -1.07 2.17
C THR A 18 4.81 -1.27 1.74
N ASN A 19 5.15 -0.79 0.55
CA ASN A 19 6.53 -0.84 0.07
C ASN A 19 6.94 0.43 -0.70
N VAL A 20 8.24 0.71 -0.68
CA VAL A 20 8.85 1.83 -1.38
C VAL A 20 10.05 1.31 -2.19
N PHE A 21 9.84 1.18 -3.49
CA PHE A 21 10.85 0.77 -4.46
C PHE A 21 11.62 1.97 -5.00
N THR A 22 12.94 1.90 -4.98
CA THR A 22 13.82 2.96 -5.51
C THR A 22 14.93 2.31 -6.33
N ASN A 23 15.17 2.76 -7.56
CA ASN A 23 16.20 2.20 -8.45
C ASN A 23 16.10 0.67 -8.60
N GLY A 24 14.89 0.13 -8.71
CA GLY A 24 14.65 -1.31 -8.80
C GLY A 24 14.85 -2.08 -7.49
N LYS A 25 15.23 -1.41 -6.40
CA LYS A 25 15.39 -2.02 -5.08
C LYS A 25 14.22 -1.66 -4.16
N GLY A 26 13.49 -2.70 -3.75
CA GLY A 26 12.49 -2.69 -2.68
C GLY A 26 13.16 -2.92 -1.32
N ASP A 27 12.72 -3.95 -0.61
CA ASP A 27 13.18 -4.36 0.73
C ASP A 27 12.87 -3.32 1.81
N ARG A 28 11.78 -2.58 1.62
CA ARG A 28 11.29 -1.56 2.55
C ARG A 28 9.85 -1.84 2.95
N GLU A 29 9.51 -3.11 3.08
CA GLU A 29 8.19 -3.58 3.45
C GLU A 29 7.87 -3.16 4.89
N GLN A 30 6.65 -2.68 5.12
CA GLN A 30 6.09 -2.53 6.46
C GLN A 30 4.69 -3.13 6.45
N GLN A 31 4.36 -3.85 7.53
CA GLN A 31 3.11 -4.58 7.69
C GLN A 31 2.30 -3.97 8.82
N PHE A 32 0.98 -3.88 8.63
CA PHE A 32 0.05 -3.31 9.59
C PHE A 32 -1.19 -4.20 9.71
N HIS A 33 -1.63 -4.41 10.95
CA HIS A 33 -3.02 -4.79 11.22
C HIS A 33 -3.81 -3.49 11.40
N LEU A 34 -4.94 -3.38 10.71
CA LEU A 34 -5.79 -2.20 10.81
C LEU A 34 -6.77 -2.36 11.97
N TRP A 35 -7.23 -1.23 12.50
CA TRP A 35 -8.15 -1.17 13.64
C TRP A 35 -9.62 -1.44 13.26
N PHE A 36 -9.85 -2.02 12.08
CA PHE A 36 -11.16 -2.34 11.53
C PHE A 36 -11.08 -3.58 10.63
N ASP A 37 -12.24 -4.16 10.33
CA ASP A 37 -12.37 -5.24 9.35
C ASP A 37 -12.37 -4.66 7.93
N LEU A 38 -11.34 -5.03 7.16
CA LEU A 38 -11.10 -4.59 5.79
C LEU A 38 -12.20 -4.99 4.79
N THR A 39 -13.08 -5.92 5.16
CA THR A 39 -14.14 -6.45 4.29
C THR A 39 -15.53 -5.90 4.59
N ALA A 40 -15.68 -5.17 5.71
CA ALA A 40 -16.99 -4.75 6.21
C ALA A 40 -17.53 -3.47 5.55
N ASP A 41 -16.66 -2.52 5.19
CA ASP A 41 -17.03 -1.29 4.50
C ASP A 41 -15.85 -0.75 3.66
N PHE A 42 -16.11 0.26 2.84
CA PHE A 42 -15.08 0.98 2.11
C PHE A 42 -14.31 1.93 3.03
N HIS A 43 -12.99 1.83 2.96
CA HIS A 43 -12.05 2.76 3.61
C HIS A 43 -11.24 3.53 2.55
N THR A 44 -10.73 4.69 2.94
CA THR A 44 -9.94 5.54 2.04
C THR A 44 -8.46 5.26 2.23
N TYR A 45 -7.78 4.84 1.15
CA TYR A 45 -6.34 4.64 1.12
C TYR A 45 -5.71 5.72 0.25
N SER A 46 -4.80 6.50 0.81
CA SER A 46 -4.19 7.63 0.11
C SER A 46 -2.67 7.63 0.21
N ILE A 47 -2.04 8.07 -0.87
CA ILE A 47 -0.60 8.32 -0.94
C ILE A 47 -0.42 9.80 -1.22
N LEU A 48 0.19 10.52 -0.29
CA LEU A 48 0.77 11.83 -0.59
C LEU A 48 2.22 11.63 -1.00
N TRP A 49 2.60 12.06 -2.19
CA TRP A 49 3.98 12.00 -2.65
C TRP A 49 4.42 13.37 -3.15
N ASN A 50 5.48 13.90 -2.57
CA ASN A 50 6.10 15.14 -2.98
C ASN A 50 7.64 15.04 -2.84
N PRO A 51 8.42 16.05 -3.28
CA PRO A 51 9.88 15.99 -3.22
C PRO A 51 10.49 15.80 -1.82
N GLN A 52 9.72 16.05 -0.75
CA GLN A 52 10.19 15.93 0.63
C GLN A 52 9.85 14.57 1.24
N ARG A 53 8.74 13.93 0.86
CA ARG A 53 8.25 12.71 1.52
C ARG A 53 7.17 11.97 0.74
N ILE A 54 6.98 10.71 1.13
CA ILE A 54 5.83 9.88 0.82
C ILE A 54 5.08 9.60 2.13
N VAL A 55 3.78 9.82 2.17
CA VAL A 55 2.92 9.51 3.32
C VAL A 55 1.80 8.56 2.88
N PHE A 56 1.71 7.43 3.55
CA PHE A 56 0.62 6.47 3.41
C PHE A 56 -0.41 6.75 4.49
N SER A 57 -1.68 6.88 4.12
CA SER A 57 -2.76 7.11 5.07
C SER A 57 -3.93 6.17 4.84
N VAL A 58 -4.63 5.86 5.94
CA VAL A 58 -5.87 5.11 5.98
C VAL A 58 -6.91 5.98 6.68
N ASP A 59 -8.01 6.31 5.99
CA ASP A 59 -9.05 7.23 6.45
C ASP A 59 -8.48 8.58 6.93
N GLY A 60 -7.50 9.10 6.20
CA GLY A 60 -6.80 10.35 6.55
C GLY A 60 -5.81 10.24 7.71
N THR A 61 -5.70 9.08 8.37
CA THR A 61 -4.72 8.82 9.43
C THR A 61 -3.41 8.32 8.82
N PRO A 62 -2.28 9.05 8.99
CA PRO A 62 -0.98 8.58 8.50
C PRO A 62 -0.55 7.31 9.23
N ILE A 63 -0.23 6.26 8.47
CA ILE A 63 0.27 4.99 9.01
C ILE A 63 1.76 4.79 8.74
N ARG A 64 2.31 5.49 7.73
CA ARG A 64 3.73 5.42 7.37
C ARG A 64 4.18 6.72 6.70
N GLU A 65 5.36 7.19 7.08
CA GLU A 65 6.08 8.27 6.40
C GLU A 65 7.44 7.75 5.90
N PHE A 66 7.74 7.99 4.63
CA PHE A 66 9.06 7.77 4.04
C PHE A 66 9.63 9.12 3.59
N LYS A 67 10.60 9.65 4.34
CA LYS A 67 11.21 10.95 4.07
C LYS A 67 12.24 10.85 2.93
N ASN A 68 12.35 11.91 2.16
CA ASN A 68 13.46 12.07 1.24
C ASN A 68 14.75 12.31 2.04
N SER A 69 15.58 11.29 2.09
CA SER A 69 16.87 11.26 2.80
C SER A 69 18.04 11.09 1.81
N GLU A 70 17.90 11.60 0.58
CA GLU A 70 18.97 11.57 -0.43
C GLU A 70 20.27 12.23 0.06
N SER A 71 20.17 13.24 0.92
CA SER A 71 21.34 13.93 1.52
C SER A 71 22.24 12.99 2.34
N ILE A 72 21.70 11.88 2.85
CA ILE A 72 22.44 10.83 3.57
C ILE A 72 22.55 9.54 2.75
N GLY A 73 22.34 9.61 1.43
CA GLY A 73 22.54 8.51 0.50
C GLY A 73 21.39 7.52 0.40
N VAL A 74 20.22 7.78 0.99
CA VAL A 74 19.04 6.93 0.83
C VAL A 74 18.30 7.36 -0.45
N PRO A 75 18.20 6.50 -1.48
CA PRO A 75 17.50 6.86 -2.71
C PRO A 75 16.03 7.21 -2.46
N PHE A 76 15.49 8.12 -3.25
CA PHE A 76 14.09 8.54 -3.20
C PHE A 76 13.44 8.48 -4.58
N LEU A 77 12.12 8.29 -4.62
CA LEU A 77 11.36 8.23 -5.87
C LEU A 77 11.19 9.62 -6.46
N LYS A 78 11.74 9.82 -7.66
CA LYS A 78 11.55 11.04 -8.46
C LYS A 78 10.91 10.77 -9.82
N ASN A 79 11.36 9.72 -10.53
CA ASN A 79 11.08 9.55 -11.96
C ASN A 79 10.55 8.14 -12.35
N GLN A 80 9.96 7.37 -11.42
CA GLN A 80 9.50 6.00 -11.72
C GLN A 80 7.96 5.89 -11.74
N PRO A 81 7.36 5.32 -12.81
CA PRO A 81 5.92 5.08 -12.87
C PRO A 81 5.48 3.98 -11.90
N MET A 82 4.28 4.10 -11.35
CA MET A 82 3.71 3.17 -10.36
C MET A 82 2.75 2.17 -11.01
N ARG A 83 2.60 0.98 -10.38
CA ARG A 83 1.62 -0.04 -10.76
C ARG A 83 0.88 -0.54 -9.53
N ILE A 84 -0.36 -0.98 -9.73
CA ILE A 84 -1.18 -1.67 -8.73
C ILE A 84 -1.12 -3.16 -9.05
N GLY A 85 -0.84 -4.00 -8.06
CA GLY A 85 -0.76 -5.46 -8.22
C GLY A 85 -1.02 -6.18 -6.89
N GLY A 86 -1.25 -7.49 -6.96
CA GLY A 86 -1.39 -8.35 -5.78
C GLY A 86 -0.74 -9.70 -6.05
N LEU A 87 -0.10 -10.28 -5.03
CA LEU A 87 0.70 -11.50 -5.17
C LEU A 87 0.42 -12.50 -4.05
N ILE A 88 -0.63 -13.32 -4.18
CA ILE A 88 -0.87 -14.49 -3.32
C ILE A 88 -1.24 -15.71 -4.18
N LYS A 89 -0.67 -16.89 -3.85
CA LYS A 89 -1.10 -18.17 -4.43
C LYS A 89 -2.56 -18.44 -4.05
N THR A 90 -3.42 -18.29 -5.04
CA THR A 90 -4.86 -18.27 -4.87
C THR A 90 -5.43 -19.70 -4.87
N GLN A 91 -6.24 -20.05 -3.87
CA GLN A 91 -7.02 -21.30 -3.84
C GLN A 91 -8.29 -21.14 -4.69
N TRP A 92 -8.20 -21.42 -5.99
CA TRP A 92 -9.25 -21.14 -6.97
C TRP A 92 -10.63 -21.78 -6.69
N THR A 93 -10.72 -22.77 -5.80
CA THR A 93 -11.99 -23.35 -5.37
C THR A 93 -12.91 -22.36 -4.64
N HIS A 94 -12.36 -21.27 -4.09
CA HIS A 94 -13.12 -20.20 -3.44
C HIS A 94 -13.41 -19.01 -4.37
N ALA A 95 -13.16 -19.16 -5.68
CA ALA A 95 -13.51 -18.13 -6.65
C ALA A 95 -15.05 -17.93 -6.74
N PRO A 96 -15.53 -16.71 -7.03
CA PRO A 96 -14.76 -15.53 -7.41
C PRO A 96 -14.18 -14.75 -6.21
N PHE A 97 -12.96 -14.23 -6.38
CA PHE A 97 -12.39 -13.23 -5.48
C PHE A 97 -12.76 -11.84 -6.00
N ALA A 98 -13.33 -11.01 -5.14
CA ALA A 98 -13.78 -9.68 -5.51
C ALA A 98 -13.08 -8.62 -4.65
N ALA A 99 -12.59 -7.57 -5.31
CA ALA A 99 -12.18 -6.33 -4.69
C ALA A 99 -13.00 -5.20 -5.31
N SER A 100 -13.55 -4.32 -4.48
CA SER A 100 -14.38 -3.20 -4.93
C SER A 100 -13.63 -1.89 -4.72
N TYR A 101 -13.66 -1.01 -5.72
CA TYR A 101 -13.00 0.30 -5.68
C TYR A 101 -14.01 1.39 -6.02
N ARG A 102 -13.96 2.53 -5.33
CA ARG A 102 -14.79 3.71 -5.60
C ARG A 102 -14.02 5.00 -5.29
N ASN A 103 -14.56 6.14 -5.74
CA ASN A 103 -14.04 7.47 -5.43
C ASN A 103 -12.56 7.67 -5.80
N PHE A 104 -12.17 7.24 -7.00
CA PHE A 104 -10.83 7.49 -7.52
C PHE A 104 -10.58 8.99 -7.65
N ASN A 105 -9.49 9.45 -7.04
CA ASN A 105 -9.02 10.83 -7.12
C ASN A 105 -7.51 10.83 -7.32
N ALA A 106 -7.04 11.62 -8.28
CA ALA A 106 -5.63 11.88 -8.52
C ALA A 106 -5.48 13.35 -8.86
N ASP A 107 -4.58 14.01 -8.14
CA ASP A 107 -4.16 15.39 -8.38
C ASP A 107 -2.65 15.36 -8.65
N ALA A 108 -2.23 15.84 -9.81
CA ALA A 108 -0.90 15.63 -10.39
C ALA A 108 -0.24 16.94 -10.81
#